data_AF-A0A7J6QVY2-F1
#
_entry.id   AF-A0A7J6QVY2-F1
#
_cell.length_a   1.000
_cell.length_b   1.000
_cell.length_c   1.000
_cell.angle_alpha   90.00
_cell.angle_beta   90.00
_cell.angle_gamma   90.00
#
_symmetry.space_group_name_H-M   'P 1'
#
loop_
_entity.id
_entity.type
_entity.pdbx_description
1 polymer ?
#
loop_
_entity_poly.entity_id
_entity_poly.type
_entity_poly.pdbx_seq_one_letter_code
_entity_poly.pdbx_strand_id
1 'polypeptide(L)'
;MSTLDRINEIEQEMARTQKNKATNAHLGRLKAKLAKLKTELVSGSKSGGGGGGGEGFDVKATGNARVGLIGFPSVGKSTLLNKLTGTFSETAPYEFTTLTCVPGVYTYKGAKVQVLDLPGIIEGAKDGKGRGKQVISVAMTCSLILICLDVTKPLTQKRKIEHELEGFGMRLNKKEPNIIITKSDKGGINITVAPG
;
A
#
# COMPACT_ATOMS: atom_id res chain seq x y z
N MET A 1 -8.01 12.22 20.19
CA MET A 1 -8.17 12.28 18.72
C MET A 1 -7.01 11.53 18.09
N SER A 2 -7.29 10.37 17.49
CA SER A 2 -6.28 9.49 16.90
C SER A 2 -5.72 10.07 15.59
N THR A 3 -4.59 9.54 15.11
CA THR A 3 -4.02 9.94 13.80
C THR A 3 -5.01 9.65 12.66
N LEU A 4 -5.82 8.60 12.78
CA LEU A 4 -6.87 8.26 11.81
C LEU A 4 -8.01 9.30 11.82
N ASP A 5 -8.41 9.77 13.00
CA ASP A 5 -9.45 10.81 13.13
C ASP A 5 -9.00 12.10 12.44
N ARG A 6 -7.74 12.51 12.67
CA ARG A 6 -7.15 13.71 12.03
C ARG A 6 -7.08 13.58 10.51
N ILE A 7 -6.81 12.39 9.98
CA ILE A 7 -6.82 12.13 8.54
C ILE A 7 -8.24 12.27 8.00
N ASN A 8 -9.22 11.65 8.65
CA ASN A 8 -10.62 11.72 8.25
C ASN A 8 -11.14 13.17 8.25
N GLU A 9 -10.81 13.96 9.26
CA GLU A 9 -11.17 15.38 9.34
C GLU A 9 -10.61 16.18 8.14
N ILE A 10 -9.32 15.99 7.82
CA ILE A 10 -8.69 16.67 6.68
C ILE A 10 -9.32 16.22 5.35
N GLU A 11 -9.60 14.93 5.19
CA GLU A 11 -10.24 14.40 3.97
C GLU A 11 -11.65 14.95 3.78
N GLN A 12 -12.45 15.02 4.86
CA GLN A 12 -13.77 15.64 4.84
C GLN A 12 -13.70 17.14 4.52
N GLU A 13 -12.74 17.86 5.11
CA GLU A 13 -12.52 19.28 4.85
C GLU A 13 -12.13 19.52 3.38
N MET A 14 -11.22 18.71 2.84
CA MET A 14 -10.83 18.78 1.44
C MET A 14 -12.01 18.46 0.51
N ALA A 15 -12.86 17.49 0.87
CA ALA A 15 -14.01 17.09 0.06
C ALA A 15 -15.08 18.19 -0.05
N ARG A 16 -15.34 18.93 1.03
CA ARG A 16 -16.30 20.05 1.03
C ARG A 16 -15.74 21.37 0.47
N THR A 17 -14.43 21.49 0.34
CA THR A 17 -13.78 22.74 -0.10
C THR A 17 -13.67 22.81 -1.62
N GLN A 18 -14.36 23.77 -2.24
CA GLN A 18 -14.23 24.01 -3.68
C GLN A 18 -12.82 24.54 -4.03
N LYS A 19 -12.21 23.99 -5.08
CA LYS A 19 -10.89 24.43 -5.57
C LYS A 19 -11.01 25.72 -6.39
N ASN A 20 -10.48 26.83 -5.87
CA ASN A 20 -10.45 28.13 -6.53
C ASN A 20 -9.22 28.95 -6.09
N LYS A 21 -9.04 30.16 -6.64
CA LYS A 21 -7.89 31.04 -6.36
C LYS A 21 -7.72 31.34 -4.86
N ALA A 22 -8.82 31.50 -4.12
CA ALA A 22 -8.80 31.79 -2.69
C ALA A 22 -8.45 30.56 -1.84
N THR A 23 -8.87 29.36 -2.26
CA THR A 23 -8.71 28.12 -1.47
C THR A 23 -7.49 27.29 -1.84
N ASN A 24 -6.84 27.55 -2.99
CA ASN A 24 -5.71 26.74 -3.48
C ASN A 24 -4.55 26.64 -2.47
N ALA A 25 -4.18 27.75 -1.81
CA ALA A 25 -3.11 27.74 -0.81
C ALA A 25 -3.49 26.88 0.42
N HIS A 26 -4.74 26.97 0.86
CA HIS A 26 -5.28 26.16 1.96
C HIS A 26 -5.31 24.67 1.61
N LEU A 27 -5.86 24.32 0.44
CA LEU A 27 -5.86 22.96 -0.08
C LEU A 27 -4.44 22.39 -0.23
N GLY A 28 -3.47 23.21 -0.62
CA GLY A 28 -2.05 22.83 -0.66
C GLY A 28 -1.50 22.48 0.72
N ARG A 29 -1.81 23.29 1.74
CA ARG A 29 -1.43 23.02 3.15
C ARG A 29 -2.11 21.76 3.68
N LEU A 30 -3.39 21.55 3.38
CA LEU A 30 -4.13 20.34 3.77
C LEU A 30 -3.52 19.09 3.14
N LYS A 31 -3.18 19.12 1.84
CA LYS A 31 -2.48 18.02 1.17
C LYS A 31 -1.14 17.69 1.82
N ALA A 32 -0.35 18.72 2.17
CA ALA A 32 0.93 18.52 2.83
C ALA A 32 0.76 17.92 4.25
N LYS A 33 -0.23 18.38 5.02
CA LYS A 33 -0.57 17.81 6.34
C LYS A 33 -1.01 16.35 6.21
N LEU A 34 -1.91 16.06 5.27
CA LEU A 34 -2.41 14.72 5.00
C LEU A 34 -1.26 13.75 4.65
N ALA A 35 -0.34 14.18 3.78
CA ALA A 35 0.82 13.37 3.40
C ALA A 35 1.74 13.07 4.61
N LYS A 36 1.96 14.05 5.50
CA LYS A 36 2.74 13.85 6.74
C LYS A 36 2.07 12.82 7.67
N LEU A 37 0.77 12.95 7.92
CA LEU A 37 0.03 12.03 8.78
C LEU A 37 -0.04 10.60 8.21
N LYS A 38 -0.22 10.47 6.89
CA LYS A 38 -0.18 9.17 6.20
C LYS A 38 1.21 8.52 6.30
N THR A 39 2.28 9.32 6.18
CA THR A 39 3.66 8.84 6.37
C THR A 39 3.91 8.39 7.81
N GLU A 40 3.39 9.12 8.81
CA GLU A 40 3.48 8.75 10.22
C GLU A 40 2.80 7.40 10.50
N LEU A 41 1.63 7.14 9.92
CA LEU A 41 0.92 5.87 10.06
C LEU A 41 1.70 4.67 9.51
N VAL A 42 2.46 4.87 8.44
CA VAL A 42 3.29 3.86 7.78
C VAL A 42 4.67 3.72 8.45
N SER A 43 5.21 4.77 9.05
CA SER A 43 6.52 4.74 9.72
C SER A 43 6.42 4.30 11.19
N GLY A 44 5.28 4.48 11.84
CA GLY A 44 5.02 3.96 13.19
C GLY A 44 5.07 2.43 13.30
N SER A 45 5.17 1.70 12.18
CA SER A 45 5.48 0.26 12.15
C SER A 45 6.98 -0.06 12.10
N LYS A 46 7.87 0.94 11.95
CA LYS A 46 9.34 0.78 11.90
C LYS A 46 10.06 1.14 13.20
N SER A 47 9.42 1.83 14.15
CA SER A 47 10.04 2.26 15.41
C SER A 47 9.68 1.36 16.60
N GLY A 48 10.00 0.07 16.48
CA GLY A 48 9.81 -0.94 17.53
C GLY A 48 11.06 -1.81 17.73
N GLY A 49 12.24 -1.19 17.71
CA GLY A 49 13.47 -1.82 18.21
C GLY A 49 13.46 -1.82 19.73
N GLY A 50 12.67 -2.71 20.34
CA GLY A 50 12.55 -2.86 21.78
C GLY A 50 11.53 -3.96 22.08
N GLY A 51 12.01 -5.03 22.73
CA GLY A 51 11.31 -6.29 22.91
C GLY A 51 9.85 -6.16 23.35
N GLY A 52 8.96 -6.73 22.53
CA GLY A 52 7.53 -6.85 22.80
C GLY A 52 6.89 -7.50 21.59
N GLY A 53 6.57 -8.79 21.71
CA GLY A 53 6.11 -9.65 20.62
C GLY A 53 4.81 -9.18 19.97
N GLY A 54 4.92 -8.32 18.96
CA GLY A 54 3.93 -8.29 17.88
C GLY A 54 4.28 -9.41 16.92
N GLU A 55 3.40 -10.40 16.77
CA GLU A 55 3.52 -11.43 15.74
C GLU A 55 3.66 -10.76 14.36
N GLY A 56 4.91 -10.73 13.89
CA GLY A 56 5.25 -10.14 12.62
C GLY A 56 4.67 -10.99 11.51
N PHE A 57 3.85 -10.37 10.66
CA PHE A 57 3.44 -10.85 9.34
C PHE A 57 4.65 -10.91 8.36
N ASP A 58 5.86 -11.16 8.87
CA ASP A 58 7.10 -11.03 8.12
C ASP A 58 7.34 -12.32 7.33
N VAL A 59 6.72 -12.42 6.16
CA VAL A 59 7.05 -13.47 5.21
C VAL A 59 8.50 -13.24 4.78
N LYS A 60 9.39 -14.19 5.11
CA LYS A 60 10.81 -14.13 4.74
C LYS A 60 10.98 -13.97 3.23
N ALA A 61 11.92 -13.11 2.81
CA ALA A 61 12.25 -12.91 1.40
C ALA A 61 12.97 -14.13 0.86
N THR A 62 12.42 -14.70 -0.21
CA THR A 62 12.99 -15.84 -0.89
C THR A 62 12.97 -15.63 -2.40
N GLY A 63 13.97 -16.19 -3.09
CA GLY A 63 14.09 -16.09 -4.54
C GLY A 63 14.67 -14.75 -5.03
N ASN A 64 14.44 -14.47 -6.31
CA ASN A 64 14.98 -13.34 -7.06
C ASN A 64 14.04 -12.13 -7.09
N ALA A 65 12.72 -12.34 -6.96
CA ALA A 65 11.71 -11.28 -7.02
C ALA A 65 10.46 -11.64 -6.21
N ARG A 66 9.68 -10.62 -5.85
CA ARG A 66 8.40 -10.76 -5.14
C ARG A 66 7.24 -10.18 -5.94
N VAL A 67 6.16 -10.93 -6.05
CA VAL A 67 4.91 -10.53 -6.70
C VAL A 67 3.77 -10.62 -5.70
N GLY A 68 3.09 -9.50 -5.44
CA GLY A 68 1.91 -9.47 -4.57
C GLY A 68 0.62 -9.53 -5.38
N LEU A 69 -0.27 -10.49 -5.08
CA LEU A 69 -1.63 -10.55 -5.63
C LEU A 69 -2.57 -9.76 -4.74
N ILE A 70 -3.27 -8.78 -5.31
CA ILE A 70 -4.24 -7.93 -4.61
C ILE A 70 -5.57 -7.97 -5.35
N GLY A 71 -6.66 -8.05 -4.61
CA GLY A 71 -8.01 -8.03 -5.18
C GLY A 71 -9.04 -8.42 -4.14
N PHE A 72 -10.31 -8.16 -4.45
CA PHE A 72 -11.42 -8.51 -3.55
C PHE A 72 -11.49 -10.02 -3.30
N PRO A 73 -12.19 -10.46 -2.23
CA PRO A 73 -12.56 -11.86 -2.10
C PRO A 73 -13.24 -12.40 -3.38
N SER A 74 -13.05 -13.69 -3.63
CA SER A 74 -13.72 -14.42 -4.72
C SER A 74 -13.41 -13.98 -6.17
N VAL A 75 -12.45 -13.09 -6.42
CA VAL A 75 -11.98 -12.75 -7.78
C VAL A 75 -11.02 -13.79 -8.39
N GLY A 76 -10.82 -14.93 -7.72
CA GLY A 76 -9.96 -16.02 -8.21
C GLY A 76 -8.46 -15.90 -7.88
N LYS A 77 -8.05 -15.05 -6.93
CA LYS A 77 -6.63 -14.86 -6.54
C LYS A 77 -5.94 -16.17 -6.16
N SER A 78 -6.53 -16.93 -5.24
CA SER A 78 -5.94 -18.17 -4.74
C SER A 78 -5.90 -19.26 -5.82
N THR A 79 -6.92 -19.31 -6.69
CA THR A 79 -6.91 -20.18 -7.88
C THR A 79 -5.78 -19.82 -8.84
N LEU A 80 -5.53 -18.52 -9.07
CA LEU A 80 -4.42 -18.06 -9.89
C LEU A 80 -3.06 -18.41 -9.25
N LEU A 81 -2.91 -18.17 -7.94
CA LEU A 81 -1.70 -18.53 -7.21
C LEU A 81 -1.39 -20.02 -7.38
N ASN A 82 -2.36 -20.89 -7.07
CA ASN A 82 -2.20 -22.35 -7.17
C ASN A 82 -1.79 -22.81 -8.56
N LYS A 83 -2.41 -22.24 -9.61
CA LYS A 83 -2.08 -22.56 -11.00
C LYS A 83 -0.67 -22.12 -11.39
N LEU A 84 -0.20 -20.98 -10.87
CA LEU A 84 1.14 -20.48 -11.14
C LEU A 84 2.22 -21.28 -10.41
N THR A 85 1.99 -21.63 -9.15
CA THR A 85 3.03 -22.19 -8.29
C THR A 85 3.02 -23.72 -8.25
N GLY A 86 2.01 -24.36 -8.84
CA GLY A 86 1.83 -25.82 -8.81
C GLY A 86 1.55 -26.36 -7.41
N THR A 87 1.40 -25.48 -6.42
CA THR A 87 0.99 -25.84 -5.07
C THR A 87 -0.53 -25.91 -5.05
N PHE A 88 -1.09 -27.06 -4.68
CA PHE A 88 -2.39 -27.02 -4.02
C PHE A 88 -2.17 -26.12 -2.79
N SER A 89 -2.88 -25.00 -2.69
CA SER A 89 -2.95 -24.27 -1.43
C SER A 89 -3.57 -25.24 -0.42
N GLU A 90 -2.76 -26.09 0.18
CA GLU A 90 -3.11 -26.77 1.41
C GLU A 90 -3.50 -25.64 2.34
N THR A 91 -4.77 -25.66 2.75
CA THR A 91 -5.24 -24.91 3.89
C THR A 91 -4.40 -25.40 5.06
N ALA A 92 -3.20 -24.84 5.23
CA ALA A 92 -2.32 -25.23 6.31
C ALA A 92 -3.11 -24.96 7.59
N PRO A 93 -3.41 -25.99 8.39
CA PRO A 93 -4.23 -25.85 9.58
C PRO A 93 -3.34 -25.29 10.67
N TYR A 94 -2.90 -24.05 10.52
CA TYR A 94 -2.46 -23.27 11.67
C TYR A 94 -3.75 -22.73 12.28
N GLU A 95 -4.36 -23.53 13.16
CA GLU A 95 -5.36 -23.00 14.08
C GLU A 95 -4.81 -21.67 14.64
N PHE A 96 -5.54 -20.57 14.41
CA PHE A 96 -5.13 -19.14 14.44
C PHE A 96 -4.79 -18.44 13.11
N THR A 97 -5.14 -18.97 11.92
CA THR A 97 -4.97 -18.27 10.63
C THR A 97 -5.93 -17.09 10.43
N THR A 98 -5.69 -15.97 11.11
CA THR A 98 -6.10 -14.66 10.61
C THR A 98 -4.87 -13.99 10.03
N LEU A 99 -4.79 -13.91 8.70
CA LEU A 99 -3.83 -13.08 7.97
C LEU A 99 -2.40 -13.64 8.04
N THR A 100 -2.09 -14.69 7.30
CA THR A 100 -0.72 -14.96 6.84
C THR A 100 -0.77 -14.97 5.32
N CYS A 101 0.02 -14.11 4.67
CA CYS A 101 0.20 -14.18 3.23
C CYS A 101 0.61 -15.59 2.83
N VAL A 102 -0.11 -16.23 1.92
CA VAL A 102 0.25 -17.54 1.40
C VAL A 102 1.36 -17.34 0.38
N PRO A 103 2.60 -17.80 0.63
CA PRO A 103 3.67 -17.72 -0.34
C PRO A 103 3.66 -18.97 -1.22
N GLY A 104 3.75 -18.78 -2.53
CA GLY A 104 4.13 -19.84 -3.46
C GLY A 104 5.36 -19.42 -4.26
N VAL A 105 6.10 -20.40 -4.80
CA VAL A 105 7.28 -20.13 -5.62
C VAL A 105 6.99 -20.50 -7.06
N TYR A 106 7.09 -19.53 -7.95
CA TYR A 106 7.00 -19.72 -9.39
C TYR A 106 8.40 -19.61 -10.00
N THR A 107 8.83 -20.59 -10.78
CA THR A 107 10.12 -20.53 -11.48
C THR A 107 9.91 -20.15 -12.93
N TYR A 108 10.50 -19.05 -13.37
CA TYR A 108 10.40 -18.56 -14.74
C TYR A 108 11.80 -18.28 -15.29
N LYS A 109 12.17 -18.95 -16.39
CA LYS A 109 13.49 -18.80 -17.04
C LYS A 109 14.67 -18.89 -16.06
N GLY A 110 14.59 -19.81 -15.09
CA GLY A 110 15.61 -20.01 -14.05
C GLY A 110 15.55 -19.05 -12.86
N ALA A 111 14.74 -17.99 -12.91
CA ALA A 111 14.51 -17.10 -11.78
C ALA A 111 13.39 -17.63 -10.89
N LYS A 112 13.62 -17.67 -9.57
CA LYS A 112 12.61 -18.01 -8.56
C LYS A 112 11.85 -16.75 -8.16
N VAL A 113 10.55 -16.72 -8.38
CA VAL A 113 9.66 -15.61 -8.03
C VAL A 113 8.76 -16.04 -6.88
N GLN A 114 8.83 -15.31 -5.77
CA GLN A 114 7.93 -15.50 -4.65
C GLN A 114 6.60 -14.78 -4.95
N VAL A 115 5.51 -15.54 -5.03
CA VAL A 115 4.16 -15.02 -5.24
C VAL A 115 3.43 -15.01 -3.90
N LEU A 116 2.88 -13.86 -3.51
CA LEU A 116 2.23 -13.64 -2.22
C LEU A 116 0.76 -13.30 -2.45
N ASP A 117 -0.17 -14.06 -1.87
CA ASP A 117 -1.58 -13.63 -1.78
C ASP A 117 -1.71 -12.63 -0.63
N LEU A 118 -2.14 -11.39 -0.91
CA LEU A 118 -2.26 -10.30 0.06
C LEU A 118 -3.74 -10.10 0.46
N PRO A 119 -4.28 -10.86 1.43
CA PRO A 119 -5.67 -10.73 1.86
C PRO A 119 -5.89 -9.40 2.59
N GLY A 120 -7.07 -8.78 2.43
CA GLY A 120 -7.51 -7.75 3.37
C GLY A 120 -6.99 -6.33 3.18
N ILE A 121 -6.25 -6.01 2.10
CA ILE A 121 -5.89 -4.61 1.79
C ILE A 121 -7.15 -3.74 1.66
N ILE A 122 -8.24 -4.30 1.13
CA ILE A 122 -9.42 -3.52 0.71
C ILE A 122 -10.48 -3.38 1.82
N GLU A 123 -10.46 -4.27 2.82
CA GLU A 123 -11.48 -4.32 3.89
C GLU A 123 -10.87 -4.05 5.28
N GLY A 124 -9.61 -4.40 5.52
CA GLY A 124 -8.99 -4.38 6.86
C GLY A 124 -8.29 -3.08 7.28
N ALA A 125 -8.25 -2.06 6.41
CA ALA A 125 -7.62 -0.78 6.73
C ALA A 125 -8.55 0.20 7.46
N LYS A 126 -9.87 0.09 7.24
CA LYS A 126 -10.88 0.95 7.87
C LYS A 126 -11.22 0.57 9.31
N ASP A 127 -11.11 -0.71 9.66
CA ASP A 127 -11.57 -1.22 10.96
C ASP A 127 -10.62 -0.91 12.13
N GLY A 128 -9.50 -0.21 11.92
CA GLY A 128 -8.61 0.21 13.01
C GLY A 128 -7.93 -0.93 13.78
N LYS A 129 -8.20 -2.20 13.45
CA LYS A 129 -7.71 -3.40 14.15
C LYS A 129 -6.21 -3.67 13.96
N GLY A 130 -5.42 -2.72 13.48
CA GLY A 130 -3.96 -2.85 13.25
C GLY A 130 -3.54 -3.77 12.10
N ARG A 131 -4.44 -4.64 11.65
CA ARG A 131 -4.22 -5.76 10.72
C ARG A 131 -3.99 -5.33 9.27
N GLY A 132 -4.67 -4.29 8.77
CA GLY A 132 -4.45 -3.77 7.42
C GLY A 132 -3.02 -3.29 7.18
N LYS A 133 -2.40 -2.65 8.19
CA LYS A 133 -1.03 -2.11 8.11
C LYS A 133 0.01 -3.17 7.80
N GLN A 134 -0.14 -4.37 8.35
CA GLN A 134 0.79 -5.48 8.16
C GLN A 134 0.80 -5.98 6.71
N VAL A 135 -0.38 -6.13 6.10
CA VAL A 135 -0.52 -6.59 4.71
C VAL A 135 0.08 -5.57 3.74
N ILE A 136 -0.15 -4.28 4.01
CA ILE A 136 0.42 -3.18 3.21
C ILE A 136 1.94 -3.13 3.32
N SER A 137 2.49 -3.38 4.52
CA SER A 137 3.94 -3.47 4.71
C SER A 137 4.55 -4.52 3.78
N VAL A 138 3.91 -5.70 3.65
CA VAL A 138 4.36 -6.73 2.71
C VAL A 138 4.17 -6.31 1.26
N ALA A 139 3.04 -5.69 0.91
CA ALA A 139 2.80 -5.16 -0.43
C ALA A 139 3.90 -4.17 -0.87
N MET A 140 4.42 -3.35 0.04
CA MET A 140 5.52 -2.42 -0.21
C MET A 140 6.86 -3.10 -0.46
N THR A 141 7.04 -4.35 -0.02
CA THR A 141 8.26 -5.14 -0.30
C THR A 141 8.21 -5.87 -1.64
N CYS A 142 7.06 -5.87 -2.32
CA CYS A 142 6.90 -6.55 -3.60
C CYS A 142 7.53 -5.73 -4.73
N SER A 143 8.26 -6.42 -5.62
CA SER A 143 8.79 -5.83 -6.84
C SER A 143 7.70 -5.51 -7.87
N LEU A 144 6.58 -6.25 -7.79
CA LEU A 144 5.43 -6.09 -8.67
C LEU A 144 4.14 -6.41 -7.92
N ILE A 145 3.09 -5.67 -8.23
CA ILE A 145 1.72 -5.92 -7.74
C ILE A 145 0.86 -6.34 -8.92
N LEU A 146 0.19 -7.48 -8.80
CA LEU A 146 -0.86 -7.92 -9.71
C LEU A 146 -2.23 -7.63 -9.09
N ILE A 147 -3.00 -6.78 -9.75
CA ILE A 147 -4.37 -6.45 -9.33
C ILE A 147 -5.34 -7.39 -10.04
N CYS A 148 -5.92 -8.33 -9.29
CA CYS A 148 -6.96 -9.23 -9.75
C CYS A 148 -8.34 -8.56 -9.62
N LEU A 149 -9.07 -8.48 -10.72
CA LEU A 149 -10.37 -7.82 -10.81
C LEU A 149 -11.43 -8.80 -11.31
N ASP A 150 -12.65 -8.64 -10.79
CA ASP A 150 -13.85 -9.22 -11.36
C ASP A 150 -14.27 -8.39 -12.59
N VAL A 151 -14.36 -9.05 -13.75
CA VAL A 151 -14.71 -8.43 -15.04
C VAL A 151 -16.14 -7.86 -15.07
N THR A 152 -17.02 -8.27 -14.16
CA THR A 152 -18.37 -7.72 -14.04
C THR A 152 -18.40 -6.35 -13.35
N LYS A 153 -17.38 -6.02 -12.56
CA LYS A 153 -17.26 -4.75 -11.80
C LYS A 153 -15.82 -4.19 -11.71
N PRO A 154 -15.03 -4.20 -12.80
CA PRO A 154 -13.59 -4.00 -12.73
C PRO A 154 -13.22 -2.57 -12.38
N LEU A 155 -13.98 -1.59 -12.88
CA LEU A 155 -13.69 -0.17 -12.67
C LEU A 155 -13.84 0.25 -11.21
N THR A 156 -14.92 -0.20 -10.55
CA THR A 156 -15.18 0.11 -9.14
C THR A 156 -14.14 -0.56 -8.24
N GLN A 157 -13.80 -1.82 -8.52
CA GLN A 157 -12.80 -2.53 -7.75
C GLN A 157 -11.40 -1.92 -7.92
N LYS A 158 -11.01 -1.64 -9.17
CA LYS A 158 -9.73 -1.00 -9.49
C LYS A 158 -9.57 0.32 -8.76
N ARG A 159 -10.55 1.22 -8.85
CA ARG A 159 -10.51 2.53 -8.18
C ARG A 159 -10.34 2.40 -6.67
N LYS A 160 -11.05 1.47 -6.02
CA LYS A 160 -10.92 1.24 -4.58
C LYS A 160 -9.53 0.75 -4.20
N ILE A 161 -8.99 -0.22 -4.95
CA ILE A 161 -7.65 -0.79 -4.71
C ILE A 161 -6.57 0.27 -4.92
N GLU A 162 -6.61 0.99 -6.03
CA GLU A 162 -5.63 2.04 -6.34
C GLU A 162 -5.66 3.15 -5.28
N HIS A 163 -6.85 3.59 -4.87
CA HIS A 163 -7.00 4.61 -3.84
C HIS A 163 -6.37 4.18 -2.50
N GLU A 164 -6.60 2.92 -2.10
CA GLU A 164 -6.04 2.38 -0.86
C GLU A 164 -4.52 2.33 -0.93
N LEU A 165 -3.97 1.72 -1.99
CA LEU A 165 -2.51 1.59 -2.18
C LEU A 165 -1.81 2.95 -2.26
N GLU A 166 -2.41 3.92 -2.96
CA GLU A 166 -1.90 5.29 -3.01
C GLU A 166 -1.96 6.00 -1.66
N GLY A 167 -3.01 5.73 -0.88
CA GLY A 167 -3.20 6.21 0.49
C GLY A 167 -2.09 5.76 1.43
N PHE A 168 -1.50 4.58 1.21
CA PHE A 168 -0.33 4.12 1.94
C PHE A 168 1.00 4.55 1.33
N GLY A 169 0.99 5.29 0.22
CA GLY A 169 2.21 5.82 -0.39
C GLY A 169 2.75 5.02 -1.56
N MET A 170 2.11 3.93 -1.96
CA MET A 170 2.50 3.22 -3.18
C MET A 170 2.17 4.06 -4.42
N ARG A 171 3.01 3.97 -5.45
CA ARG A 171 2.86 4.72 -6.71
C ARG A 171 2.92 3.74 -7.88
N LEU A 172 1.77 3.18 -8.20
CA LEU A 172 1.65 2.13 -9.22
C LEU A 172 1.96 2.68 -10.61
N ASN A 173 2.87 2.03 -11.35
CA ASN A 173 3.25 2.36 -12.73
C ASN A 173 3.63 3.84 -12.95
N LYS A 174 4.16 4.51 -11.92
CA LYS A 174 4.58 5.92 -11.98
C LYS A 174 6.09 5.98 -11.86
N LYS A 175 6.72 6.77 -12.73
CA LYS A 175 8.12 7.19 -12.54
C LYS A 175 8.17 8.27 -11.48
N GLU A 176 9.31 8.38 -10.81
CA GLU A 176 9.55 9.49 -9.90
C GLU A 176 9.41 10.82 -10.65
N PRO A 177 8.75 11.83 -10.06
CA PRO A 177 8.69 13.16 -10.65
C PRO A 177 10.10 13.73 -10.84
N ASN A 178 10.37 14.34 -11.99
CA ASN A 178 11.64 15.04 -12.24
C ASN A 178 11.67 16.38 -11.49
N ILE A 179 11.83 16.30 -10.16
CA ILE A 179 11.84 17.45 -9.25
C ILE A 179 13.05 17.29 -8.33
N ILE A 180 13.93 18.29 -8.35
CA ILE A 180 15.09 18.37 -7.46
C ILE A 180 14.78 19.37 -6.35
N ILE A 181 14.95 18.96 -5.09
CA ILE A 181 14.78 19.82 -3.93
C ILE A 181 16.12 19.91 -3.21
N THR A 182 16.74 21.08 -3.26
CA THR A 182 17.95 21.39 -2.50
C THR A 182 17.59 22.24 -1.30
N LYS A 183 17.90 21.75 -0.10
CA LYS A 183 17.64 22.49 1.14
C LYS A 183 18.69 23.59 1.30
N SER A 184 18.26 24.83 1.51
CA SER A 184 19.11 25.97 1.87
C SER A 184 18.84 26.41 3.30
N ASP A 185 19.86 26.94 3.97
CA ASP A 185 19.73 27.43 5.35
C ASP A 185 19.09 28.82 5.43
N LYS A 186 19.18 29.61 4.34
CA LYS A 186 18.68 30.99 4.23
C LYS A 186 18.10 31.25 2.83
N GLY A 187 17.43 32.39 2.66
CA GLY A 187 17.00 32.89 1.35
C GLY A 187 15.59 32.48 0.88
N GLY A 188 14.77 31.88 1.75
CA GLY A 188 13.39 31.53 1.42
C GLY A 188 13.28 30.36 0.43
N ILE A 189 12.17 30.31 -0.32
CA ILE A 189 11.91 29.26 -1.33
C ILE A 189 12.19 29.84 -2.71
N ASN A 190 13.22 29.29 -3.38
CA ASN A 190 13.54 29.63 -4.77
C ASN A 190 13.08 28.51 -5.69
N ILE A 191 12.36 28.86 -6.76
CA ILE A 191 11.83 27.91 -7.73
C ILE A 191 12.48 28.21 -9.07
N THR A 192 13.21 27.23 -9.60
CA THR A 192 13.77 27.27 -10.96
C THR A 192 13.06 26.22 -11.79
N VAL A 193 12.55 26.63 -12.95
CA VAL A 193 11.96 25.70 -13.93
C VAL A 193 13.02 25.48 -15.00
N ALA A 194 13.52 24.25 -15.11
CA ALA A 194 14.43 23.92 -16.21
C ALA A 194 13.67 24.12 -17.55
N PRO A 195 14.31 24.71 -18.58
CA PRO A 195 13.75 24.70 -19.92
C PRO A 195 13.49 23.24 -20.33
N GLY A 196 12.27 22.94 -20.76
CA GLY A 196 11.86 21.61 -21.19
C GLY A 196 12.47 21.19 -22.52
#